data_AF-A0A954Y5E8-F1
#
_entry.id   AF-A0A954Y5E8-F1
#
_cell.length_a   1.000
_cell.length_b   1.000
_cell.length_c   1.000
_cell.angle_alpha   90.00
_cell.angle_beta   90.00
_cell.angle_gamma   90.00
#
_symmetry.space_group_name_H-M   'P 1'
#
loop_
_entity.id
_entity.type
_entity.pdbx_description
1 polymer ?
#
loop_
_entity_poly.entity_id
_entity_poly.type
_entity_poly.pdbx_seq_one_letter_code
_entity_poly.pdbx_strand_id
1 'polypeptide(L)'
;MTDPPPRHALLSDEKVTLDLDRHLRCGFPEVVYGEGKTDDAIVAVFETLFARGEPSLATRVDAEKADRIARRLPRARYNPVARTLRLDAAGSNAPIRGAAAVISAGSS
;
A
#
# COMPACT_ATOMS: atom_id res chain seq x y z
N MET A 1 16.37 -23.75 -4.22
CA MET A 1 15.30 -23.12 -5.03
C MET A 1 15.42 -21.62 -4.80
N THR A 2 16.02 -20.91 -5.76
CA THR A 2 16.24 -19.45 -5.68
C THR A 2 14.93 -18.72 -5.96
N ASP A 3 14.63 -17.71 -5.16
CA ASP A 3 13.51 -16.80 -5.38
C ASP A 3 13.64 -16.14 -6.76
N PRO A 4 12.63 -16.19 -7.66
CA PRO A 4 12.70 -15.53 -8.95
C PRO A 4 12.92 -14.01 -8.78
N PRO A 5 13.64 -13.36 -9.72
CA PRO A 5 13.87 -11.92 -9.65
C PRO A 5 12.53 -11.16 -9.68
N PRO A 6 12.43 -10.02 -8.97
CA PRO A 6 11.20 -9.26 -8.93
C PRO A 6 10.83 -8.73 -10.31
N ARG A 7 9.55 -8.89 -10.68
CA ARG A 7 9.00 -8.23 -11.86
C ARG A 7 8.61 -6.80 -11.51
N HIS A 8 9.28 -5.86 -12.15
CA HIS A 8 9.04 -4.44 -11.94
C HIS A 8 8.11 -3.84 -13.00
N ALA A 9 7.23 -2.92 -12.60
CA ALA A 9 6.58 -1.98 -13.50
C ALA A 9 7.10 -0.56 -13.25
N LEU A 10 7.38 0.18 -14.32
CA LEU A 10 7.66 1.62 -14.26
C LEU A 10 6.34 2.37 -14.43
N LEU A 11 5.99 3.21 -13.46
CA LEU A 11 4.75 3.97 -13.45
C LEU A 11 5.06 5.47 -13.49
N SER A 12 4.39 6.21 -14.39
CA SER A 12 4.48 7.68 -14.57
C SER A 12 5.84 8.24 -15.03
N ASP A 13 5.89 9.55 -15.34
CA ASP A 13 7.13 10.30 -15.65
C ASP A 13 8.06 10.41 -14.44
N GLU A 14 7.53 10.20 -13.22
CA GLU A 14 8.31 10.04 -12.00
C GLU A 14 8.82 8.58 -11.92
N LYS A 15 10.11 8.33 -11.62
CA LYS A 15 10.67 6.96 -11.53
C LYS A 15 10.08 6.17 -10.35
N VAL A 16 8.87 5.65 -10.50
CA VAL A 16 8.26 4.71 -9.57
C VAL A 16 8.43 3.30 -10.12
N THR A 17 9.26 2.51 -9.43
CA THR A 17 9.44 1.08 -9.72
C THR A 17 8.57 0.30 -8.74
N LEU A 18 7.58 -0.42 -9.25
CA LEU A 18 6.67 -1.25 -8.47
C LEU A 18 7.07 -2.72 -8.57
N ASP A 19 7.36 -3.38 -7.44
CA ASP A 19 7.56 -4.83 -7.38
C ASP A 19 6.22 -5.56 -7.33
N LEU A 20 5.84 -6.12 -8.48
CA LEU A 20 4.54 -6.77 -8.70
C LEU A 20 4.46 -8.19 -8.13
N ASP A 21 5.60 -8.78 -7.74
CA ASP A 21 5.64 -10.16 -7.24
C ASP A 21 6.01 -10.20 -5.75
N ARG A 22 6.15 -9.04 -5.09
CA ARG A 22 6.48 -8.93 -3.66
C ARG A 22 5.56 -9.76 -2.76
N HIS A 23 4.26 -9.77 -3.04
CA HIS A 23 3.31 -10.57 -2.25
C HIS A 23 3.63 -12.07 -2.31
N LEU A 24 4.01 -12.59 -3.49
CA LEU A 24 4.38 -14.00 -3.65
C LEU A 24 5.71 -14.32 -2.95
N ARG A 25 6.67 -13.41 -2.99
CA ARG A 25 8.02 -13.62 -2.44
C ARG A 25 8.11 -13.39 -0.94
N CYS A 26 7.33 -12.44 -0.41
CA CYS A 26 7.46 -11.98 0.98
C CYS A 26 6.20 -12.22 1.84
N GLY A 27 5.07 -12.62 1.25
CA GLY A 27 3.81 -12.87 1.97
C GLY A 27 3.06 -11.61 2.38
N PHE A 28 3.46 -10.43 1.89
CA PHE A 28 2.76 -9.16 2.14
C PHE A 28 2.80 -8.25 0.90
N PRO A 29 1.76 -7.43 0.68
CA PRO A 29 1.66 -6.55 -0.49
C PRO A 29 2.71 -5.43 -0.48
N GLU A 30 2.84 -4.75 -1.61
CA GLU A 30 3.69 -3.56 -1.72
C GLU A 30 3.26 -2.45 -0.74
N VAL A 31 4.26 -1.84 -0.09
CA VAL A 31 4.08 -0.64 0.75
C VAL A 31 4.77 0.55 0.08
N VAL A 32 3.98 1.57 -0.24
CA VAL A 32 4.45 2.80 -0.87
C VAL A 32 5.00 3.76 0.20
N TYR A 33 6.29 4.08 0.11
CA TYR A 33 6.83 5.26 0.81
C TYR A 33 6.27 6.52 0.15
N GLY A 34 5.37 7.24 0.83
CA GLY A 34 4.61 8.35 0.25
C GLY A 34 5.22 9.74 0.47
N GLU A 35 6.18 9.87 1.38
CA GLU A 35 6.92 11.11 1.57
C GLU A 35 7.83 11.38 0.37
N GLY A 36 7.84 12.62 -0.14
CA GLY A 36 8.53 13.00 -1.36
C GLY A 36 7.85 12.61 -2.68
N LYS A 37 6.90 11.67 -2.69
CA LYS A 37 6.14 11.29 -3.90
C LYS A 37 5.00 12.25 -4.18
N THR A 38 4.69 12.44 -5.46
CA THR A 38 3.50 13.17 -5.90
C THR A 38 2.22 12.38 -5.62
N ASP A 39 1.10 13.09 -5.58
CA ASP A 39 -0.23 12.48 -5.47
C ASP A 39 -0.52 11.56 -6.67
N ASP A 40 -0.12 11.98 -7.87
CA ASP A 40 -0.23 11.21 -9.11
C ASP A 40 0.52 9.88 -9.03
N ALA A 41 1.76 9.90 -8.53
CA ALA A 41 2.55 8.69 -8.34
C ALA A 41 1.86 7.70 -7.39
N ILE A 42 1.31 8.17 -6.27
CA ILE A 42 0.60 7.31 -5.32
C ILE A 42 -0.69 6.75 -5.93
N VAL A 43 -1.46 7.58 -6.63
CA VAL A 43 -2.69 7.14 -7.31
C VAL A 43 -2.38 6.07 -8.36
N ALA A 44 -1.38 6.29 -9.22
CA ALA A 44 -1.01 5.34 -10.25
C ALA A 44 -0.61 3.97 -9.68
N VAL A 45 0.13 3.94 -8.56
CA VAL A 45 0.47 2.68 -7.86
C VAL A 45 -0.79 2.00 -7.33
N PHE A 46 -1.66 2.74 -6.65
CA PHE A 46 -2.88 2.18 -6.05
C PHE A 46 -3.83 1.62 -7.11
N GLU A 47 -4.01 2.32 -8.23
CA GLU A 47 -4.82 1.84 -9.36
C GLU A 47 -4.23 0.58 -9.99
N THR A 48 -2.89 0.55 -10.18
CA THR A 48 -2.19 -0.62 -10.74
C THR A 48 -2.38 -1.85 -9.85
N LEU A 49 -2.20 -1.72 -8.53
CA LEU A 49 -2.37 -2.81 -7.59
C LEU A 49 -3.85 -3.23 -7.47
N PHE A 50 -4.77 -2.26 -7.43
CA PHE A 50 -6.20 -2.53 -7.37
C PHE A 50 -6.70 -3.30 -8.60
N ALA A 51 -6.24 -2.94 -9.81
CA ALA A 51 -6.55 -3.65 -11.05
C ALA A 51 -6.07 -5.11 -11.05
N ARG A 52 -5.04 -5.42 -10.25
CA ARG A 52 -4.52 -6.77 -10.05
C ARG A 52 -5.20 -7.53 -8.91
N GLY A 53 -6.15 -6.90 -8.23
CA GLY A 53 -6.80 -7.48 -7.04
C GLY A 53 -5.89 -7.51 -5.81
N GLU A 54 -4.85 -6.68 -5.77
CA GLU A 54 -3.92 -6.59 -4.65
C GLU A 54 -4.28 -5.39 -3.75
N PRO A 55 -4.19 -5.52 -2.41
CA PRO A 55 -4.35 -4.38 -1.51
C PRO A 55 -3.13 -3.45 -1.57
N SER A 56 -3.28 -2.20 -1.12
CA SER A 56 -2.19 -1.22 -1.12
C SER A 56 -2.14 -0.42 0.17
N LEU A 57 -0.93 -0.08 0.60
CA LEU A 57 -0.67 0.81 1.74
C LEU A 57 0.37 1.85 1.35
N ALA A 58 0.06 3.13 1.56
CA ALA A 58 1.03 4.21 1.52
C ALA A 58 1.26 4.76 2.93
N THR A 59 2.51 5.08 3.25
CA THR A 59 2.92 5.60 4.56
C THR A 59 3.47 7.01 4.45
N ARG A 60 3.48 7.74 5.57
CA ARG A 60 3.98 9.13 5.68
C ARG A 60 3.23 10.11 4.77
N VAL A 61 1.95 9.87 4.57
CA VAL A 61 1.06 10.77 3.81
C VAL A 61 0.49 11.81 4.75
N ASP A 62 0.75 13.09 4.49
CA ASP A 62 0.12 14.20 5.22
C ASP A 62 -1.36 14.35 4.85
N ALA A 63 -2.12 15.10 5.66
CA ALA A 63 -3.57 15.22 5.51
C ALA A 63 -3.97 15.88 4.19
N GLU A 64 -3.24 16.92 3.76
CA GLU A 64 -3.56 17.66 2.53
C GLU A 64 -3.39 16.78 1.29
N LYS A 65 -2.30 16.03 1.23
CA LYS A 65 -2.05 15.00 0.22
C LYS A 65 -3.10 13.90 0.27
N ALA A 66 -3.45 13.43 1.47
CA ALA A 66 -4.48 12.41 1.63
C ALA A 66 -5.84 12.88 1.10
N ASP A 67 -6.23 14.13 1.35
CA ASP A 67 -7.48 14.72 0.85
C ASP A 67 -7.50 14.82 -0.68
N ARG A 68 -6.39 15.23 -1.29
CA ARG A 68 -6.25 15.28 -2.76
C ARG A 68 -6.36 13.87 -3.36
N ILE A 69 -5.71 12.88 -2.76
CA ILE A 69 -5.77 11.48 -3.22
C ILE A 69 -7.16 10.88 -3.01
N ALA A 70 -7.82 11.14 -1.87
CA ALA A 70 -9.15 10.60 -1.55
C ALA A 70 -10.23 11.04 -2.54
N ARG A 71 -10.10 12.23 -3.14
CA ARG A 71 -10.99 12.68 -4.23
C ARG A 71 -10.89 11.83 -5.49
N ARG A 72 -9.73 11.23 -5.75
CA ARG A 72 -9.46 10.38 -6.93
C ARG A 72 -9.65 8.90 -6.62
N LEU A 73 -9.41 8.51 -5.38
CA LEU A 73 -9.60 7.16 -4.87
C LEU A 73 -10.58 7.16 -3.69
N PRO A 74 -11.91 7.32 -3.92
CA PRO A 74 -12.90 7.37 -2.83
C PRO A 74 -12.95 6.10 -1.96
N ARG A 75 -12.40 4.99 -2.45
CA ARG A 75 -12.29 3.71 -1.72
C ARG A 75 -11.08 3.66 -0.79
N ALA A 76 -10.12 4.56 -0.95
CA ALA A 76 -8.95 4.64 -0.09
C ALA A 76 -9.35 5.25 1.26
N ARG A 77 -8.81 4.70 2.35
CA ARG A 77 -9.07 5.16 3.71
C ARG A 77 -7.81 5.75 4.31
N TYR A 78 -7.90 6.99 4.77
CA TYR A 78 -6.80 7.67 5.46
C TYR A 78 -6.88 7.43 6.97
N ASN A 79 -5.72 7.12 7.58
CA ASN A 79 -5.54 7.12 9.03
C ASN A 79 -4.63 8.31 9.41
N PRO A 80 -5.17 9.36 10.06
CA PRO A 80 -4.42 10.56 10.38
C PRO A 80 -3.34 10.33 11.45
N VAL A 81 -3.57 9.41 12.40
CA VAL A 81 -2.61 9.11 13.47
C VAL A 81 -1.39 8.39 12.92
N ALA A 82 -1.61 7.38 12.07
CA ALA A 82 -0.53 6.61 11.46
C ALA A 82 0.07 7.30 10.22
N ARG A 83 -0.59 8.35 9.70
CA ARG A 83 -0.27 9.00 8.42
C ARG A 83 -0.22 8.00 7.26
N THR A 84 -1.25 7.15 7.17
CA THR A 84 -1.33 6.09 6.16
C THR A 84 -2.58 6.16 5.31
N LEU A 85 -2.44 5.83 4.01
CA LEU A 85 -3.56 5.59 3.10
C LEU A 85 -3.63 4.09 2.80
N ARG A 86 -4.82 3.50 2.90
CA ARG A 86 -5.03 2.08 2.63
C ARG A 86 -6.14 1.90 1.60
N LEU A 87 -5.89 1.06 0.60
CA LEU A 87 -6.90 0.58 -0.34
C LEU A 87 -6.98 -0.94 -0.21
N ASP A 88 -8.19 -1.44 0.02
CA ASP A 88 -8.47 -2.88 0.05
C ASP A 88 -8.42 -3.49 -1.36
N ALA A 89 -8.15 -4.78 -1.45
CA ALA A 89 -8.23 -5.53 -2.69
C ALA A 89 -9.64 -5.49 -3.29
N ALA A 90 -9.74 -5.60 -4.61
CA ALA A 90 -11.03 -5.73 -5.27
C ALA A 90 -11.81 -6.93 -4.73
N GLY A 91 -13.04 -6.70 -4.24
CA GLY A 91 -13.89 -7.74 -3.67
C GLY A 91 -13.60 -8.13 -2.22
N SER A 92 -12.57 -7.58 -1.56
CA SER A 92 -12.32 -7.87 -0.14
C SER A 92 -13.21 -7.01 0.77
N ASN A 93 -14.47 -7.41 0.92
CA ASN A 93 -15.40 -6.83 1.92
C ASN A 93 -15.62 -7.76 3.13
N ALA A 94 -15.02 -8.95 3.13
CA ALA A 94 -15.16 -9.87 4.24
C ALA A 94 -14.31 -9.38 5.44
N PRO A 95 -14.89 -9.26 6.65
CA PRO A 95 -14.10 -8.98 7.84
C PRO A 95 -13.10 -10.12 8.06
N ILE A 96 -11.82 -9.76 8.24
CA ILE A 96 -10.80 -10.72 8.64
C ILE A 96 -11.14 -11.19 10.04
N ARG A 97 -11.42 -12.49 10.20
CA ARG A 97 -11.71 -13.11 11.48
C ARG A 97 -10.47 -13.88 11.95
N GLY A 98 -10.05 -13.66 13.18
CA GLY A 98 -8.90 -14.33 13.78
C GLY A 98 -8.56 -13.75 15.16
N ALA A 99 -7.64 -14.39 15.87
CA ALA A 99 -7.08 -13.86 17.11
C ALA A 99 -5.80 -13.07 16.80
N ALA A 100 -5.67 -11.88 17.34
CA ALA A 100 -4.43 -11.12 17.37
C ALA A 100 -3.86 -11.15 18.79
N ALA A 101 -2.56 -11.43 18.92
CA ALA A 101 -1.85 -11.40 20.19
C ALA A 101 -0.87 -10.22 20.21
N VAL A 102 -0.83 -9.50 21.33
CA VAL A 102 0.21 -8.49 21.61
C VAL A 102 1.16 -9.11 22.62
N ILE A 103 2.42 -9.29 22.22
CA ILE A 103 3.47 -9.84 23.07
C ILE A 103 4.47 -8.73 23.38
N SER A 104 4.68 -8.45 24.66
CA SER A 104 5.71 -7.51 25.13
C SER A 104 6.61 -8.21 26.13
N ALA A 105 7.92 -8.04 26.01
CA ALA A 105 8.88 -8.43 27.03
C ALA A 105 9.44 -7.14 27.67
N GLY A 106 9.18 -6.94 28.96
CA GLY A 106 9.85 -5.90 29.73
C GLY A 106 11.13 -6.47 30.33
N SER A 107 12.26 -5.82 30.10
CA SER A 107 13.49 -6.06 30.87
C SER A 107 13.52 -5.14 32.09
N SER A 108 13.81 -5.68 33.27
CA SER A 108 14.01 -4.93 34.53
C SER A 108 15.27 -4.09 34.54
#